data_AF-A0A0P4V7Q8-F1
#
_entry.id   AF-A0A0P4V7Q8-F1
#
_cell.length_a   1.000
_cell.length_b   1.000
_cell.length_c   1.000
_cell.angle_alpha   90.00
_cell.angle_beta   90.00
_cell.angle_gamma   90.00
#
_symmetry.space_group_name_H-M   'P 1'
#
loop_
_entity.id
_entity.type
_entity.pdbx_description
1 polymer ?
#
loop_
_entity_poly.entity_id
_entity_poly.type
_entity_poly.pdbx_seq_one_letter_code
_entity_poly.pdbx_strand_id
1 'polypeptide(L)'
;MIPAWAVDSLKRRLDDPETGFGSYTQVQQWLSETLNVEAEYATVHHLVRYRLGAKLKAARPVHAKQNSEALEAFKQTSATT
;
A
#
# COMPACT_ATOMS: atom_id res chain seq x y z
N MET A 1 -15.02 7.00 -13.41
CA MET A 1 -15.59 7.14 -12.05
C MET A 1 -15.58 5.77 -11.39
N ILE A 2 -15.11 5.66 -10.14
CA ILE A 2 -15.13 4.40 -9.39
C ILE A 2 -16.55 4.19 -8.81
N PRO A 3 -17.20 3.05 -9.05
CA PRO A 3 -18.55 2.80 -8.53
C PRO A 3 -18.54 2.65 -7.01
N ALA A 4 -19.66 2.99 -6.36
CA ALA A 4 -19.76 3.05 -4.89
C ALA A 4 -19.44 1.70 -4.21
N TRP A 5 -19.84 0.58 -4.81
CA TRP A 5 -19.54 -0.76 -4.29
C TRP A 5 -18.03 -1.05 -4.27
N ALA A 6 -17.27 -0.55 -5.25
CA ALA A 6 -15.82 -0.73 -5.28
C ALA A 6 -15.13 0.11 -4.20
N VAL A 7 -15.68 1.29 -3.89
CA VAL A 7 -15.21 2.13 -2.78
C VAL A 7 -15.41 1.45 -1.43
N ASP A 8 -16.56 0.78 -1.23
CA ASP A 8 -16.84 0.05 0.02
C ASP A 8 -15.90 -1.14 0.22
N SER A 9 -15.69 -1.94 -0.84
CA SER A 9 -14.71 -3.04 -0.84
C SER A 9 -13.30 -2.54 -0.52
N LEU A 10 -12.90 -1.42 -1.13
CA LEU A 10 -11.59 -0.80 -0.87
C LEU A 10 -11.48 -0.31 0.58
N LYS A 11 -12.54 0.28 1.14
CA LYS A 11 -12.57 0.75 2.53
C LYS A 11 -12.37 -0.42 3.50
N ARG A 12 -13.09 -1.52 3.31
CA ARG A 12 -12.95 -2.75 4.11
C ARG A 12 -11.53 -3.30 4.04
N ARG A 13 -10.93 -3.28 2.85
CA ARG A 13 -9.54 -3.74 2.65
C ARG A 13 -8.52 -2.84 3.35
N LEU A 14 -8.75 -1.53 3.38
CA LEU A 14 -7.89 -0.54 4.04
C LEU A 14 -8.00 -0.56 5.58
N ASP A 15 -9.12 -1.02 6.12
CA ASP A 15 -9.34 -1.17 7.57
C ASP A 15 -8.55 -2.37 8.14
N ASP A 16 -8.26 -3.35 7.29
CA ASP A 16 -7.48 -4.53 7.65
C ASP A 16 -6.00 -4.14 7.93
N PRO A 17 -5.51 -4.31 9.17
CA PRO A 17 -4.18 -3.85 9.56
C PRO A 17 -3.04 -4.70 8.98
N GLU A 18 -3.35 -5.92 8.51
CA GLU A 18 -2.38 -6.85 7.94
C GLU A 18 -2.18 -6.58 6.44
N THR A 19 -3.23 -6.15 5.74
CA THR A 19 -3.20 -5.94 4.29
C THR A 19 -3.18 -4.47 3.86
N GLY A 20 -2.29 -3.69 4.46
CA GLY A 20 -2.06 -2.30 4.05
C GLY A 20 -1.43 -2.19 2.66
N PHE A 21 -1.94 -1.29 1.83
CA PHE A 21 -1.30 -0.95 0.56
C PHE A 21 -0.03 -0.13 0.79
N GLY A 22 1.04 -0.45 0.05
CA GLY A 22 2.30 0.28 0.07
C GLY A 22 2.31 1.52 -0.83
N SER A 23 1.43 1.59 -1.82
CA SER A 23 1.33 2.73 -2.76
C SER A 23 -0.06 2.86 -3.40
N TYR A 24 -0.36 4.03 -3.95
CA TYR A 24 -1.60 4.25 -4.72
C TYR A 24 -1.64 3.41 -6.02
N THR A 25 -0.49 3.10 -6.60
CA THR A 25 -0.39 2.20 -7.76
C THR A 25 -0.82 0.78 -7.39
N GLN A 26 -0.48 0.31 -6.19
CA GLN A 26 -0.92 -1.00 -5.71
C GLN A 26 -2.43 -1.04 -5.50
N VAL A 27 -3.04 0.06 -5.04
CA VAL A 27 -4.49 0.19 -4.96
C VAL A 27 -5.12 0.12 -6.36
N GLN A 28 -4.54 0.79 -7.34
CA GLN A 28 -5.01 0.76 -8.73
C GLN A 28 -4.93 -0.65 -9.34
N GLN A 29 -3.83 -1.37 -9.11
CA GLN A 29 -3.68 -2.76 -9.54
C GLN A 29 -4.72 -3.65 -8.87
N TRP A 30 -4.92 -3.52 -7.56
CA TRP A 30 -5.90 -4.31 -6.83
C TRP A 30 -7.33 -4.08 -7.32
N LEU A 31 -7.71 -2.82 -7.61
CA LEU A 31 -9.02 -2.50 -8.21
C LEU A 31 -9.21 -3.16 -9.58
N SER A 32 -8.15 -3.20 -10.39
CA SER A 32 -8.17 -3.86 -11.70
C SER A 32 -8.24 -5.38 -11.57
N GLU A 33 -7.38 -5.99 -10.76
CA GLU A 33 -7.29 -7.46 -10.63
C GLU A 33 -8.48 -8.07 -9.87
N THR A 34 -8.96 -7.41 -8.82
CA THR A 34 -9.99 -7.96 -7.94
C THR A 34 -11.40 -7.58 -8.37
N LEU A 35 -11.57 -6.35 -8.88
CA LEU A 35 -12.88 -5.79 -9.19
C LEU A 35 -13.08 -5.52 -10.68
N ASN A 36 -12.04 -5.70 -11.51
CA ASN A 36 -12.04 -5.35 -12.93
C ASN A 36 -12.45 -3.89 -13.18
N VAL A 37 -12.14 -3.01 -12.23
CA VAL A 37 -12.41 -1.57 -12.29
C VAL A 37 -11.12 -0.85 -12.61
N GLU A 38 -11.03 -0.34 -13.83
CA GLU A 38 -9.94 0.53 -14.21
C GLU A 38 -10.18 1.94 -13.67
N ALA A 39 -9.25 2.41 -12.84
CA ALA A 39 -9.30 3.74 -12.25
C ALA A 39 -8.01 4.49 -12.55
N GLU A 40 -8.15 5.76 -12.89
CA GLU A 40 -7.01 6.64 -13.12
C GLU A 40 -6.35 7.03 -11.79
N TYR A 41 -5.03 7.21 -11.80
CA TYR A 41 -4.23 7.43 -10.60
C TYR A 41 -4.72 8.63 -9.78
N ALA A 42 -5.04 9.77 -10.42
CA ALA A 42 -5.54 10.95 -9.71
C ALA A 42 -6.87 10.67 -9.01
N THR A 43 -7.74 9.85 -9.63
CA THR A 43 -9.00 9.42 -9.01
C THR A 43 -8.76 8.54 -7.78
N VAL A 44 -7.85 7.57 -7.88
CA VAL A 44 -7.48 6.70 -6.74
C VAL A 44 -6.86 7.53 -5.62
N HIS A 45 -5.92 8.42 -5.95
CA HIS A 45 -5.29 9.31 -4.98
C HIS A 45 -6.32 10.16 -4.25
N HIS A 46 -7.23 10.80 -5.00
CA HIS A 46 -8.25 11.67 -4.42
C HIS A 46 -9.23 10.88 -3.53
N LEU A 47 -9.64 9.70 -3.97
CA LEU A 47 -10.50 8.79 -3.20
C LEU A 47 -9.85 8.37 -1.89
N VAL A 48 -8.64 7.80 -1.96
CA VAL A 48 -7.98 7.21 -0.78
C VAL A 48 -7.58 8.30 0.22
N ARG A 49 -7.03 9.41 -0.27
CA ARG A 49 -6.53 10.47 0.59
C ARG A 49 -7.61 11.36 1.18
N TYR A 50 -8.54 11.86 0.37
CA TYR A 50 -9.52 12.85 0.82
C TYR A 50 -10.86 12.25 1.23
N ARG A 51 -11.32 11.19 0.57
CA ARG A 51 -12.63 10.59 0.89
C ARG A 51 -12.53 9.51 1.97
N LEU A 52 -11.54 8.63 1.87
CA LEU A 52 -11.35 7.53 2.81
C LEU A 52 -10.44 7.89 3.98
N GLY A 53 -9.64 8.96 3.85
CA GLY A 53 -8.73 9.42 4.91
C GLY A 53 -7.68 8.38 5.32
N ALA A 54 -7.47 7.34 4.50
CA ALA A 54 -6.65 6.21 4.88
C ALA A 54 -5.17 6.57 4.76
N LYS A 55 -4.39 6.21 5.79
CA LYS A 55 -2.94 6.38 5.79
C LYS A 55 -2.30 5.10 5.29
N LEU A 56 -1.86 5.07 4.03
CA LEU A 56 -1.10 3.94 3.50
C LEU A 56 0.15 3.74 4.36
N LYS A 57 0.38 2.51 4.82
CA LYS A 57 1.57 2.13 5.56
C LYS A 57 2.71 1.92 4.56
N ALA A 58 3.19 3.02 3.99
CA ALA A 58 4.36 2.99 3.12
C ALA A 58 5.60 2.65 3.95
N ALA A 59 6.36 1.64 3.53
CA ALA A 59 7.67 1.38 4.09
C ALA A 59 8.54 2.63 3.95
N ARG A 60 9.41 2.90 4.94
CA ARG A 60 10.34 4.03 4.88
C ARG A 60 11.20 3.85 3.61
N PRO A 61 11.31 4.87 2.74
CA PRO A 61 12.18 4.78 1.57
C PRO A 61 13.61 4.49 2.01
N VAL A 62 14.17 3.42 1.47
CA VAL A 62 15.57 3.02 1.67
C VAL A 62 16.45 3.72 0.63
N HIS A 63 17.69 4.03 1.00
CA HIS A 63 18.61 4.72 0.11
C HIS A 63 19.04 3.76 -1.03
N ALA A 64 19.11 4.22 -2.28
CA ALA A 64 19.40 3.36 -3.44
C ALA A 64 20.78 2.65 -3.39
N LYS A 65 21.74 3.18 -2.60
CA LYS A 65 23.05 2.55 -2.34
C LYS A 65 23.08 1.66 -1.09
N GLN A 66 21.93 1.33 -0.51
CA GLN A 66 21.87 0.49 0.68
C GLN A 66 22.30 -0.93 0.28
N ASN A 67 23.45 -1.35 0.79
CA ASN A 67 24.04 -2.65 0.50
C ASN A 67 23.20 -3.75 1.17
N SER A 68 22.62 -4.64 0.35
CA SER A 68 21.79 -5.76 0.82
C SER A 68 22.55 -6.67 1.80
N GLU A 69 23.86 -6.82 1.63
CA GLU A 69 24.71 -7.69 2.46
C GLU A 69 24.90 -7.13 3.88
N ALA A 70 24.96 -5.80 4.02
CA ALA A 70 25.07 -5.13 5.32
C ALA A 70 23.76 -5.19 6.14
N LEU A 71 22.60 -5.31 5.47
CA LEU A 71 21.31 -5.51 6.15
C LEU A 71 21.20 -6.89 6.79
N GLU A 72 21.66 -7.94 6.10
CA GLU A 72 21.60 -9.32 6.59
C GLU A 72 22.53 -9.52 7.80
N ALA A 73 23.72 -8.91 7.78
CA ALA A 73 24.64 -8.91 8.92
C ALA A 73 24.06 -8.20 10.16
N PHE A 74 23.29 -7.11 9.98
CA PHE A 74 22.66 -6.39 11.09
C PHE A 74 21.51 -7.18 11.73
N LYS A 75 20.74 -7.96 10.96
CA LYS A 75 19.66 -8.80 11.50
C LYS A 75 20.16 -9.93 12.40
N GLN A 76 21.39 -10.42 12.19
CA GLN A 76 21.94 -11.57 12.92
C GLN A 76 22.45 -11.23 14.34
N THR A 77 22.84 -9.98 14.62
CA THR A 77 23.53 -9.64 15.88
C THR A 77 22.60 -9.35 17.07
N SER A 78 21.27 -9.46 16.90
CA SER A 78 20.30 -9.11 17.96
C SER A 78 19.81 -10.31 18.80
N ALA A 79 20.28 -11.54 18.55
CA ALA A 79 19.73 -12.76 19.15
C ALA A 79 20.72 -13.52 20.07
N THR A 80 21.54 -12.82 20.87
CA THR A 80 22.36 -13.50 21.90
C THR A 80 22.49 -12.64 23.16
N THR A 81 21.59 -12.85 24.12
CA THR A 81 21.81 -12.67 25.57
C THR A 81 20.77 -13.50 26.31
#